data_AF-A0A2P8QKR3-F1
#
_entry.id   AF-A0A2P8QKR3-F1
#
_cell.length_a   1.000
_cell.length_b   1.000
_cell.length_c   1.000
_cell.angle_alpha   90.00
_cell.angle_beta   90.00
_cell.angle_gamma   90.00
#
_symmetry.space_group_name_H-M   'P 1'
#
loop_
_entity.id
_entity.type
_entity.pdbx_description
1 polymer ?
#
loop_
_entity_poly.entity_id
_entity_poly.type
_entity_poly.pdbx_seq_one_letter_code
_entity_poly.pdbx_strand_id
1 'polypeptide(L)'
;MSISKKWIQLGITTVIVLFSAASVTKEVAAHHGFTGEYDASRPLYVQGTVRQVRWQSPHSTLIVEIPKNLEVPPEFRQLSASELGTDTQKQLTVSPELLGTQQRVEFPPVTSMVAPLQDRLQVGNSVQLVVLRNCEPPNQLRILLARVTDGTTVARAKTANQVNGCRS
;
A
#
# COMPACT_ATOMS: atom_id res chain seq x y z
N MET A 1 -78.16 -26.82 -6.19
CA MET A 1 -77.64 -28.14 -6.59
C MET A 1 -77.08 -28.02 -8.00
N SER A 2 -75.78 -28.23 -8.17
CA SER A 2 -75.13 -28.89 -9.32
C SER A 2 -73.76 -28.27 -9.60
N ILE A 3 -72.76 -29.13 -9.54
CA ILE A 3 -71.32 -28.91 -9.69
C ILE A 3 -70.88 -29.45 -11.05
N SER A 4 -69.77 -28.92 -11.55
CA SER A 4 -68.86 -29.46 -12.58
C SER A 4 -69.16 -29.01 -14.02
N LYS A 5 -68.18 -28.73 -14.89
CA LYS A 5 -66.81 -29.28 -15.02
C LYS A 5 -65.79 -28.22 -15.50
N LYS A 6 -64.56 -28.33 -14.99
CA LYS A 6 -63.30 -27.83 -15.59
C LYS A 6 -63.22 -28.20 -17.08
N TRP A 7 -62.52 -27.43 -17.92
CA TRP A 7 -61.44 -27.86 -18.85
C TRP A 7 -60.83 -26.62 -19.54
N ILE A 8 -59.56 -26.34 -19.20
CA ILE A 8 -58.46 -25.91 -20.08
C ILE A 8 -58.78 -24.90 -21.19
N GLN A 9 -58.22 -23.68 -21.07
CA GLN A 9 -57.31 -23.15 -22.09
C GLN A 9 -56.30 -22.20 -21.45
N LEU A 10 -55.05 -22.59 -21.62
CA LEU A 10 -53.83 -21.89 -21.27
C LEU A 10 -53.68 -20.69 -22.23
N GLY A 11 -53.55 -19.49 -21.68
CA GLY A 11 -53.27 -18.27 -22.44
C GLY A 11 -52.36 -17.37 -21.63
N ILE A 12 -51.14 -17.86 -21.41
CA ILE A 12 -50.05 -17.10 -20.81
C ILE A 12 -49.67 -16.02 -21.82
N THR A 13 -50.08 -14.77 -21.57
CA THR A 13 -49.49 -13.61 -22.25
C THR A 13 -48.77 -12.76 -21.21
N THR A 14 -47.75 -13.35 -20.60
CA THR A 14 -46.71 -12.60 -19.90
C THR A 14 -45.99 -11.75 -20.94
N VAL A 15 -46.25 -10.45 -20.95
CA VAL A 15 -45.41 -9.49 -21.68
C VAL A 15 -44.09 -9.41 -20.92
N ILE A 16 -43.14 -10.27 -21.28
CA ILE A 16 -41.75 -10.17 -20.83
C ILE A 16 -41.13 -9.03 -21.64
N VAL A 17 -41.13 -7.82 -21.05
CA VAL A 17 -40.28 -6.73 -21.53
C VAL A 17 -38.83 -7.13 -21.22
N LEU A 18 -38.14 -7.68 -22.22
CA LEU A 18 -36.70 -7.89 -22.20
C LEU A 18 -36.01 -6.52 -22.19
N PHE A 19 -35.80 -5.99 -20.98
CA PHE A 19 -34.91 -4.87 -20.76
C PHE A 19 -33.47 -5.39 -20.87
N SER A 20 -32.89 -5.33 -22.07
CA SER A 20 -31.47 -5.62 -22.28
C SER A 20 -30.62 -4.56 -21.58
N ALA A 21 -30.36 -4.77 -20.29
CA ALA A 21 -29.32 -4.05 -19.57
C ALA A 21 -27.97 -4.52 -20.11
N ALA A 22 -27.44 -3.80 -21.11
CA ALA A 22 -26.05 -3.91 -21.50
C ALA A 22 -25.18 -3.43 -20.33
N SER A 23 -24.84 -4.36 -19.43
CA SER A 23 -23.87 -4.13 -18.37
C SER A 23 -22.53 -3.85 -19.02
N VAL A 24 -22.18 -2.57 -19.18
CA VAL A 24 -20.79 -2.16 -19.38
C VAL A 24 -20.08 -2.52 -18.08
N THR A 25 -19.54 -3.74 -18.03
CA THR A 25 -18.57 -4.11 -17.01
C THR A 25 -17.32 -3.28 -17.30
N LYS A 26 -17.27 -2.06 -16.75
CA LYS A 26 -15.97 -1.47 -16.45
C LYS A 26 -15.26 -2.53 -15.63
N GLU A 27 -14.20 -3.11 -16.18
CA GLU A 27 -13.24 -3.85 -15.38
C GLU A 27 -12.78 -2.87 -14.30
N VAL A 28 -13.42 -2.97 -13.14
CA VAL A 28 -12.85 -2.47 -11.91
C VAL A 28 -11.67 -3.41 -11.71
N ALA A 29 -10.54 -3.09 -12.34
CA ALA A 29 -9.28 -3.69 -12.01
C ALA A 29 -9.20 -3.56 -10.49
N ALA A 30 -9.42 -4.67 -9.79
CA ALA A 30 -9.18 -4.72 -8.37
C ALA A 30 -7.71 -4.36 -8.25
N HIS A 31 -7.43 -3.12 -7.85
CA HIS A 31 -6.07 -2.69 -7.60
C HIS A 31 -5.62 -3.53 -6.42
N HIS A 32 -5.00 -4.68 -6.70
CA HIS A 32 -4.26 -5.44 -5.70
C HIS A 32 -3.00 -4.65 -5.41
N GLY A 33 -3.17 -3.40 -4.94
CA GLY A 33 -2.15 -2.39 -4.73
C GLY A 33 -1.21 -2.69 -3.57
N PHE A 34 -1.01 -3.97 -3.32
CA PHE A 34 -0.38 -4.56 -2.16
C PHE A 34 0.31 -5.89 -2.54
N THR A 35 -0.04 -6.46 -3.71
CA THR A 35 0.66 -7.54 -4.39
C THR A 35 1.59 -6.94 -5.45
N GLY A 36 2.73 -7.57 -5.72
CA GLY A 36 3.69 -7.10 -6.71
C GLY A 36 5.14 -7.18 -6.24
N GLU A 37 6.02 -6.96 -7.20
CA GLU A 37 7.46 -6.88 -6.98
C GLU A 37 7.85 -5.45 -6.55
N TYR A 38 8.82 -5.35 -5.64
CA TYR A 38 9.33 -4.09 -5.12
C TYR A 38 10.80 -3.96 -5.44
N ASP A 39 11.21 -2.82 -5.99
CA ASP A 39 12.57 -2.61 -6.45
C ASP A 39 13.53 -2.31 -5.29
N ALA A 40 14.26 -3.34 -4.85
CA ALA A 40 15.28 -3.22 -3.81
C ALA A 40 16.59 -2.61 -4.30
N SER A 41 16.76 -2.39 -5.62
CA SER A 41 17.93 -1.68 -6.18
C SER A 41 17.79 -0.16 -6.11
N ARG A 42 16.59 0.35 -5.81
CA ARG A 42 16.34 1.80 -5.70
C ARG A 42 15.58 2.13 -4.42
N PRO A 43 16.15 1.81 -3.25
CA PRO A 43 15.54 2.12 -1.96
C PRO A 43 15.51 3.63 -1.72
N LEU A 44 14.41 4.11 -1.15
CA LEU A 44 14.20 5.53 -0.89
C LEU A 44 14.20 5.81 0.60
N TYR A 45 14.97 6.82 1.00
CA TYR A 45 14.83 7.47 2.29
C TYR A 45 13.70 8.49 2.22
N VAL A 46 12.79 8.42 3.18
CA VAL A 46 11.70 9.36 3.34
C VAL A 46 11.70 9.84 4.78
N GLN A 47 11.71 11.14 4.99
CA GLN A 47 11.45 11.74 6.28
C GLN A 47 10.40 12.82 6.11
N GLY A 48 9.52 12.97 7.10
CA GLY A 48 8.52 14.01 7.04
C GLY A 48 7.57 14.00 8.21
N THR A 49 6.58 14.88 8.14
CA THR A 49 5.52 14.99 9.14
C THR A 49 4.36 14.07 8.77
N VAL A 50 3.92 13.24 9.70
CA VAL A 50 2.74 12.40 9.52
C VAL A 50 1.50 13.29 9.49
N ARG A 51 0.75 13.25 8.39
CA ARG A 51 -0.51 13.98 8.19
C ARG A 51 -1.74 13.12 8.41
N GLN A 52 -1.59 11.81 8.25
CA GLN A 52 -2.67 10.86 8.50
C GLN A 52 -2.08 9.52 8.90
N VAL A 53 -2.76 8.82 9.82
CA VAL A 53 -2.45 7.45 10.23
C VAL A 53 -3.71 6.61 10.04
N ARG A 54 -3.57 5.43 9.42
CA ARG A 54 -4.65 4.43 9.35
C ARG A 54 -4.10 3.10 9.82
N TRP A 55 -4.43 2.75 11.06
CA TRP A 55 -4.17 1.44 11.64
C TRP A 55 -5.31 0.49 11.26
N GLN A 56 -5.10 -0.30 10.22
CA GLN A 56 -6.10 -1.25 9.74
C GLN A 56 -5.42 -2.50 9.16
N SER A 57 -6.16 -3.60 9.18
CA SER A 57 -5.78 -4.85 8.51
C SER A 57 -6.31 -4.86 7.07
N PRO A 58 -5.60 -5.44 6.09
CA PRO A 58 -4.28 -6.10 6.21
C PRO A 58 -3.10 -5.12 6.20
N HIS A 59 -3.28 -3.89 5.73
CA HIS A 59 -2.20 -2.92 5.58
C HIS A 59 -2.52 -1.59 6.26
N SER A 60 -1.67 -1.25 7.22
CA SER A 60 -1.69 0.08 7.82
C SER A 60 -0.95 1.06 6.94
N THR A 61 -1.42 2.32 6.89
CA THR A 61 -0.86 3.34 5.99
C THR A 61 -0.64 4.65 6.72
N LEU A 62 0.33 5.42 6.22
CA LEU A 62 0.58 6.80 6.62
C LEU A 62 0.45 7.69 5.39
N ILE A 63 0.01 8.93 5.60
CA ILE A 63 0.29 10.04 4.68
C ILE A 63 1.41 10.88 5.32
N VAL A 64 2.53 11.01 4.63
CA VAL A 64 3.71 11.74 5.11
C VAL A 64 3.97 12.93 4.20
N GLU A 65 4.04 14.12 4.79
CA GLU A 65 4.46 15.33 4.09
C GLU A 65 5.97 15.47 4.14
N ILE A 66 6.60 15.44 2.97
CA ILE A 66 8.05 15.40 2.80
C ILE A 66 8.55 16.83 2.55
N PRO A 67 9.60 17.29 3.25
CA PRO A 67 10.15 18.63 3.05
C PRO A 67 10.79 18.77 1.66
N LYS A 68 11.02 20.01 1.22
CA LYS A 68 11.69 20.28 -0.07
C LYS A 68 13.19 20.02 -0.04
N ASN A 69 13.78 20.05 1.15
CA ASN A 69 15.19 19.82 1.40
C ASN A 69 15.33 18.59 2.29
N LEU A 70 15.64 17.45 1.66
CA LEU A 70 15.88 16.20 2.38
C LEU A 70 17.13 15.53 1.83
N GLU A 71 17.97 15.06 2.75
CA GLU A 71 19.15 14.26 2.46
C GLU A 71 19.11 12.98 3.30
N VAL A 72 19.86 11.97 2.87
CA VAL A 72 19.99 10.71 3.62
C VAL A 72 20.95 10.94 4.81
N PRO A 73 20.50 10.77 6.06
CA PRO A 73 21.37 10.93 7.22
C PRO A 73 22.49 9.87 7.24
N PRO A 74 23.71 10.21 7.70
CA PRO A 74 24.84 9.27 7.73
C PRO A 74 24.55 7.97 8.49
N GLU A 75 23.76 8.03 9.56
CA GLU A 75 23.39 6.87 10.38
C GLU A 75 22.53 5.86 9.61
N PHE A 76 21.76 6.30 8.61
CA PHE A 76 21.00 5.38 7.75
C PHE A 76 21.90 4.60 6.79
N ARG A 77 23.05 5.18 6.40
CA ARG A 77 24.06 4.48 5.61
C ARG A 77 24.83 3.45 6.43
N GLN A 78 24.74 3.52 7.76
CA GLN A 78 25.44 2.62 8.69
C GLN A 78 24.53 1.51 9.24
N LEU A 79 23.23 1.54 8.97
CA LEU A 79 22.29 0.46 9.36
C LEU A 79 22.79 -0.88 8.87
N SER A 80 22.72 -1.92 9.69
CA SER A 80 23.26 -3.23 9.35
C SER A 80 22.59 -3.83 8.10
N ALA A 81 23.32 -4.68 7.37
CA ALA A 81 22.76 -5.48 6.29
C ALA A 81 21.60 -6.37 6.78
N SER A 82 21.57 -6.76 8.05
CA SER A 82 20.43 -7.49 8.63
C SER A 82 19.15 -6.66 8.75
N GLU A 83 19.25 -5.34 8.88
CA GLU A 83 18.11 -4.44 9.02
C GLU A 83 17.47 -4.08 7.67
N LEU A 84 18.28 -3.88 6.62
CA LEU A 84 17.80 -3.39 5.31
C LEU A 84 18.12 -4.31 4.13
N GLY A 85 19.09 -5.21 4.27
CA GLY A 85 19.79 -5.86 3.16
C GLY A 85 20.99 -5.02 2.69
N THR A 86 22.09 -5.67 2.33
CA THR A 86 23.34 -4.99 1.91
C THR A 86 23.14 -4.04 0.74
N ASP A 87 22.38 -4.45 -0.27
CA ASP A 87 22.14 -3.63 -1.47
C ASP A 87 21.28 -2.41 -1.14
N THR A 88 20.23 -2.62 -0.35
CA THR A 88 19.32 -1.57 0.13
C THR A 88 20.07 -0.50 0.92
N GLN A 89 20.93 -0.91 1.85
CA GLN A 89 21.70 0.00 2.69
C GLN A 89 22.62 0.91 1.86
N LYS A 90 23.33 0.35 0.88
CA LYS A 90 24.34 1.07 0.09
C LYS A 90 23.74 2.01 -0.96
N GLN A 91 22.52 1.73 -1.42
CA GLN A 91 21.87 2.44 -2.53
C GLN A 91 20.78 3.42 -2.07
N LEU A 92 20.68 3.64 -0.75
CA LEU A 92 19.68 4.53 -0.17
C LEU A 92 19.83 5.96 -0.67
N THR A 93 18.76 6.47 -1.26
CA THR A 93 18.71 7.82 -1.85
C THR A 93 17.42 8.54 -1.50
N VAL A 94 17.37 9.85 -1.74
CA VAL A 94 16.13 10.63 -1.71
C VAL A 94 15.65 10.82 -3.15
N SER A 95 14.39 10.48 -3.43
CA SER A 95 13.83 10.74 -4.76
C SER A 95 13.38 12.21 -4.88
N PRO A 96 13.89 12.99 -5.86
CA PRO A 96 13.49 14.38 -6.06
C PRO A 96 11.99 14.56 -6.30
N GLU A 97 11.32 13.57 -6.87
CA GLU A 97 9.88 13.63 -7.18
C GLU A 97 9.00 13.59 -5.92
N LEU A 98 9.55 13.16 -4.78
CA LEU A 98 8.84 13.09 -3.51
C LEU A 98 8.97 14.39 -2.70
N LEU A 99 9.97 15.23 -3.00
CA LEU A 99 10.27 16.43 -2.24
C LEU A 99 9.12 17.45 -2.33
N GLY A 100 8.69 17.97 -1.18
CA GLY A 100 7.59 18.93 -1.11
C GLY A 100 6.20 18.36 -1.40
N THR A 101 6.05 17.03 -1.40
CA THR A 101 4.77 16.36 -1.67
C THR A 101 4.25 15.59 -0.44
N GLN A 102 2.98 15.18 -0.49
CA GLN A 102 2.42 14.23 0.46
C GLN A 102 2.38 12.84 -0.15
N GLN A 103 3.02 11.89 0.51
CA GLN A 103 3.16 10.53 0.02
C GLN A 103 2.41 9.55 0.90
N ARG A 104 1.67 8.65 0.25
CA ARG A 104 1.10 7.49 0.93
C ARG A 104 2.17 6.41 1.01
N VAL A 105 2.49 6.03 2.23
CA VAL A 105 3.40 4.92 2.54
C VAL A 105 2.64 3.84 3.30
N GLU A 106 3.10 2.61 3.14
CA GLU A 106 2.35 1.43 3.57
C GLU A 106 3.22 0.47 4.38
N PHE A 107 2.69 0.03 5.51
CA PHE A 107 3.27 -1.08 6.25
C PHE A 107 2.90 -2.41 5.59
N PRO A 108 3.84 -3.35 5.47
CA PRO A 108 3.52 -4.73 5.13
C PRO A 108 2.59 -5.34 6.20
N PRO A 109 1.92 -6.47 5.93
CA PRO A 109 0.95 -7.08 6.83
C PRO A 109 1.68 -7.86 7.94
N VAL A 110 2.54 -7.16 8.67
CA VAL A 110 3.48 -7.70 9.65
C VAL A 110 3.25 -6.99 10.98
N THR A 111 2.58 -7.67 11.89
CA THR A 111 2.19 -7.12 13.21
C THR A 111 3.40 -6.63 14.00
N SER A 112 4.56 -7.28 13.88
CA SER A 112 5.79 -6.86 14.58
C SER A 112 6.31 -5.48 14.14
N MET A 113 5.92 -4.97 12.97
CA MET A 113 6.21 -3.59 12.58
C MET A 113 5.13 -2.61 13.05
N VAL A 114 3.87 -3.02 13.05
CA VAL A 114 2.74 -2.12 13.30
C VAL A 114 2.48 -1.95 14.81
N ALA A 115 2.36 -3.04 15.55
CA ALA A 115 1.95 -3.01 16.96
C ALA A 115 2.82 -2.10 17.85
N PRO A 116 4.17 -2.07 17.71
CA PRO A 116 5.00 -1.18 18.51
C PRO A 116 4.74 0.31 18.26
N LEU A 117 4.18 0.66 17.10
CA LEU A 117 4.01 2.05 16.66
C LEU A 117 2.60 2.61 16.92
N GLN A 118 1.59 1.77 17.19
CA GLN A 118 0.19 2.20 17.26
C GLN A 118 -0.06 3.29 18.31
N ASP A 119 0.59 3.20 19.46
CA ASP A 119 0.46 4.17 20.55
C ASP A 119 1.54 5.29 20.49
N ARG A 120 2.54 5.13 19.61
CA ARG A 120 3.73 6.01 19.54
C ARG A 120 3.70 6.98 18.37
N LEU A 121 3.07 6.59 17.27
CA LEU A 121 3.06 7.36 16.03
C LEU A 121 1.67 7.96 15.80
N GLN A 122 1.63 9.28 15.87
CA GLN A 122 0.42 10.09 15.73
C GLN A 122 0.60 11.14 14.64
N VAL A 123 -0.52 11.74 14.22
CA VAL A 123 -0.49 12.90 13.32
C VAL A 123 0.31 14.04 13.96
N GLY A 124 1.15 14.69 13.15
CA GLY A 124 2.07 15.74 13.58
C GLY A 124 3.46 15.25 13.97
N ASN A 125 3.65 13.95 14.23
CA ASN A 125 4.98 13.42 14.52
C ASN A 125 5.89 13.43 13.28
N SER A 126 7.19 13.50 13.52
CA SER A 126 8.20 13.24 12.51
C SER A 126 8.46 11.74 12.42
N VAL A 127 8.60 11.22 11.21
CA VAL A 127 8.97 9.84 10.94
C VAL A 127 10.10 9.79 9.92
N GLN A 128 11.01 8.84 10.09
CA GLN A 128 12.10 8.52 9.16
C GLN A 128 11.88 7.09 8.66
N LEU A 129 11.92 6.90 7.35
CA LEU A 129 11.51 5.67 6.69
C LEU A 129 12.55 5.24 5.65
N VAL A 130 12.69 3.93 5.50
CA VAL A 130 13.23 3.33 4.27
C VAL A 130 12.08 2.64 3.57
N VAL A 131 11.83 3.01 2.30
CA VAL A 131 10.74 2.47 1.49
C VAL A 131 11.25 1.89 0.18
N LEU A 132 10.53 0.88 -0.33
CA LEU A 132 10.69 0.40 -1.69
C LEU A 132 9.48 0.78 -2.52
N ARG A 133 9.70 1.03 -3.81
CA ARG A 133 8.64 1.31 -4.77
C ARG A 133 8.16 0.01 -5.42
N ASN A 134 6.83 -0.15 -5.50
CA ASN A 134 6.21 -1.21 -6.29
C ASN A 134 6.56 -1.00 -7.77
N CYS A 135 6.89 -2.08 -8.48
CA CYS A 135 7.20 -2.06 -9.91
C CYS A 135 5.97 -1.83 -10.79
N GLU A 136 4.78 -2.10 -10.27
CA GLU A 136 3.53 -1.94 -11.00
C GLU A 136 2.78 -0.67 -10.57
N PRO A 137 2.08 0.01 -11.49
CA PRO A 137 1.17 1.10 -11.15
C PRO A 137 0.16 0.66 -10.06
N PRO A 138 -0.11 1.52 -9.06
CA PRO A 138 0.25 2.93 -8.97
C PRO A 138 1.62 3.21 -8.31
N ASN A 139 2.55 2.25 -8.27
CA ASN A 139 3.89 2.38 -7.69
C ASN A 139 3.89 2.72 -6.19
N GLN A 140 3.12 1.97 -5.37
CA GLN A 140 3.08 2.20 -3.92
C GLN A 140 4.46 2.20 -3.26
N LEU A 141 4.61 3.00 -2.21
CA LEU A 141 5.79 3.02 -1.36
C LEU A 141 5.57 2.13 -0.13
N ARG A 142 6.28 1.01 -0.09
CA ARG A 142 6.23 0.05 1.01
C ARG A 142 7.36 0.26 1.99
N ILE A 143 7.02 0.34 3.28
CA ILE A 143 7.96 0.51 4.38
C ILE A 143 8.75 -0.77 4.61
N LEU A 144 10.07 -0.64 4.65
CA LEU A 144 11.02 -1.64 5.14
C LEU A 144 11.48 -1.35 6.57
N LEU A 145 11.68 -0.08 6.88
CA LEU A 145 12.09 0.40 8.18
C LEU A 145 11.36 1.69 8.50
N ALA A 146 10.92 1.83 9.74
CA ALA A 146 10.39 3.07 10.30
C ALA A 146 11.06 3.39 11.63
N ARG A 147 11.57 4.60 11.76
CA ARG A 147 12.05 5.19 13.01
C ARG A 147 11.16 6.39 13.34
N VAL A 148 10.58 6.38 14.54
CA VAL A 148 9.71 7.46 15.03
C VAL A 148 10.46 8.39 15.98
N THR A 149 9.82 9.50 16.37
CA THR A 149 10.46 10.60 17.10
C THR A 149 11.08 10.19 18.44
N ASP A 150 10.51 9.19 19.13
CA ASP A 150 11.05 8.69 20.41
C ASP A 150 12.25 7.72 20.25
N GLY A 151 12.74 7.53 19.02
CA GLY A 151 13.84 6.63 18.69
C GLY A 151 13.43 5.19 18.41
N THR A 152 12.17 4.81 18.67
CA THR A 152 11.66 3.47 18.36
C THR A 152 11.84 3.18 16.88
N THR A 153 12.56 2.11 16.58
CA THR A 153 12.84 1.66 15.22
C THR A 153 12.25 0.28 15.02
N VAL A 154 11.46 0.11 13.97
CA VAL A 154 10.95 -1.18 13.50
C VAL A 154 11.46 -1.43 12.09
N ALA A 155 11.84 -2.66 11.81
CA ALA A 155 12.31 -3.08 10.50
C ALA A 155 11.86 -4.51 10.23
N ARG A 156 12.03 -4.95 8.98
CA ARG A 156 11.76 -6.33 8.58
C ARG A 156 12.85 -6.85 7.66
N ALA A 157 13.00 -8.17 7.67
CA ALA A 157 13.82 -8.85 6.68
C ALA A 157 13.26 -8.70 5.26
N LYS A 158 14.17 -8.83 4.28
CA LYS A 158 13.87 -8.96 2.85
C LYS A 158 12.89 -10.11 2.60
N THR A 159 11.97 -9.92 1.66
CA THR A 159 11.07 -10.98 1.17
C THR A 159 11.29 -11.31 -0.29
N ALA A 160 10.73 -12.43 -0.73
CA ALA A 160 10.86 -12.95 -2.09
C ALA A 160 10.38 -11.97 -3.18
N ASN A 161 9.41 -11.10 -2.87
CA ASN A 161 8.91 -10.10 -3.81
C ASN A 161 9.75 -8.80 -3.83
N GLN A 162 10.94 -8.78 -3.25
CA GLN A 162 11.90 -7.68 -3.38
C GLN A 162 12.94 -8.03 -4.43
N VAL A 163 12.82 -7.41 -5.60
CA VAL A 163 13.60 -7.71 -6.80
C VAL A 163 14.71 -6.69 -7.03
N ASN A 164 15.68 -7.04 -7.87
CA ASN A 164 16.76 -6.15 -8.26
C ASN A 164 16.43 -5.53 -9.63
N GLY A 165 15.77 -4.37 -9.62
CA GLY A 165 15.25 -3.72 -10.80
C GLY A 165 13.85 -4.24 -11.19
N CYS A 166 12.97 -3.31 -11.57
CA CYS A 166 11.68 -3.67 -12.16
C CYS A 166 11.85 -4.16 -13.59
N ARG A 167 11.14 -5.22 -13.95
CA ARG A 167 11.03 -5.64 -15.35
C ARG A 167 10.11 -4.65 -16.07
N SER A 168 10.64 -4.01 -17.11
CA SER A 168 9.93 -3.06 -17.99
C SER A 168 8.89 -3.75 -18.85
#